data_AF-A0A1H0DLL1-F1
#
_entry.id   AF-A0A1H0DLL1-F1
#
_cell.length_a   1.000
_cell.length_b   1.000
_cell.length_c   1.000
_cell.angle_alpha   90.00
_cell.angle_beta   90.00
_cell.angle_gamma   90.00
#
_symmetry.space_group_name_H-M   'P 1'
#
loop_
_entity.id
_entity.type
_entity.pdbx_description
1 polymer ?
#
loop_
_entity_poly.entity_id
_entity_poly.type
_entity_poly.pdbx_seq_one_letter_code
_entity_poly.pdbx_strand_id
1 'polypeptide(L)'
;MGIFKRVKDIALADINEMLDKMENPITMVKQYLRELEEQIATAKTALVNQLIAERKYEALVSELEQVIGKRVRQANLALDRDEETIAQQAVEEKLICEKRLQVYHEQYQTVKQQIVILQESLHKSKVLYDELQAQKWFLMSRANGAQVMQNLNRVVASVNSDTIQQVFPEWRSRCG
;
A
#
# COMPACT_ATOMS: atom_id res chain seq x y z
N MET A 1 6.60 -22.68 -1.19
CA MET A 1 7.23 -21.70 -0.28
C MET A 1 8.13 -20.79 -1.10
N GLY A 2 7.49 -19.94 -1.90
CA GLY A 2 8.14 -19.15 -2.93
C GLY A 2 8.73 -17.86 -2.40
N ILE A 3 9.31 -17.12 -3.33
CA ILE A 3 9.93 -15.79 -3.22
C ILE A 3 9.15 -14.82 -2.30
N PHE A 4 7.84 -15.02 -2.15
CA PHE A 4 6.93 -14.44 -1.15
C PHE A 4 7.45 -14.31 0.30
N LYS A 5 8.26 -15.25 0.81
CA LYS A 5 8.82 -15.12 2.17
C LYS A 5 9.89 -14.02 2.26
N ARG A 6 10.59 -13.72 1.16
CA ARG A 6 11.61 -12.66 1.13
C ARG A 6 10.99 -11.26 1.07
N VAL A 7 9.81 -11.13 0.46
CA VAL A 7 9.11 -9.83 0.34
C VAL A 7 8.73 -9.26 1.70
N LYS A 8 8.44 -10.11 2.69
CA LYS A 8 8.05 -9.67 4.03
C LYS A 8 9.22 -9.10 4.85
N ASP A 9 10.45 -9.46 4.49
CA ASP A 9 11.67 -9.14 5.24
C ASP A 9 12.57 -8.10 4.54
N ILE A 10 12.23 -7.62 3.33
CA ILE A 10 13.00 -6.57 2.67
C ILE A 10 12.60 -5.22 3.24
N ALA A 11 13.38 -4.73 4.19
CA ALA A 11 13.36 -3.33 4.58
C ALA A 11 13.95 -2.47 3.44
N LEU A 12 13.59 -1.18 3.40
CA LEU A 12 14.11 -0.23 2.39
C LEU A 12 15.66 -0.22 2.36
N ALA A 13 16.29 -0.46 3.52
CA ALA A 13 17.75 -0.53 3.67
C ALA A 13 18.40 -1.74 2.95
N ASP A 14 17.67 -2.83 2.76
CA ASP A 14 18.22 -4.11 2.26
C ASP A 14 18.03 -4.30 0.75
N ILE A 15 17.34 -3.38 0.08
CA ILE A 15 17.03 -3.47 -1.36
C ILE A 15 18.31 -3.53 -2.20
N ASN A 16 19.32 -2.71 -1.88
CA ASN A 16 20.57 -2.68 -2.64
C ASN A 16 21.37 -3.98 -2.48
N GLU A 17 21.51 -4.48 -1.25
CA GLU A 17 22.24 -5.72 -0.99
C GLU A 17 21.55 -6.94 -1.62
N MET A 18 20.22 -6.94 -1.64
CA MET A 18 19.46 -7.97 -2.35
C MET A 18 19.72 -7.91 -3.85
N LEU A 19 19.73 -6.72 -4.46
CA LEU A 19 19.92 -6.55 -5.90
C LEU A 19 21.31 -6.97 -6.36
N ASP A 20 22.34 -6.73 -5.56
CA ASP A 20 23.73 -7.11 -5.88
C ASP A 20 23.95 -8.63 -5.88
N LYS A 21 23.15 -9.39 -5.12
CA LYS A 21 23.21 -10.85 -5.05
C LYS A 21 22.40 -11.56 -6.15
N MET A 22 21.67 -10.81 -6.98
CA MET A 22 20.76 -11.40 -7.98
C MET A 22 21.36 -11.42 -9.38
N GLU A 23 21.22 -12.57 -10.03
CA GLU A 23 21.70 -12.81 -11.40
C GLU A 23 20.95 -11.97 -12.45
N ASN A 24 19.66 -11.64 -12.21
CA ASN A 24 18.81 -10.83 -13.09
C ASN A 24 17.96 -9.81 -12.32
N PRO A 25 18.54 -8.69 -11.85
CA PRO A 25 17.87 -7.76 -10.93
C PRO A 25 16.67 -7.03 -11.56
N ILE A 26 16.69 -6.73 -12.86
CA ILE A 26 15.60 -6.01 -13.56
C ILE A 26 14.30 -6.83 -13.57
N THR A 27 14.38 -8.13 -13.84
CA THR A 27 13.19 -9.00 -13.92
C THR A 27 12.58 -9.19 -12.54
N MET A 28 13.41 -9.34 -11.51
CA MET A 28 12.95 -9.49 -10.13
C MET A 28 12.23 -8.23 -9.63
N VAL A 29 12.81 -7.04 -9.84
CA VAL A 29 12.13 -5.78 -9.47
C VAL A 29 10.80 -5.62 -10.19
N LYS A 30 10.70 -6.01 -11.47
CA LYS A 30 9.42 -6.00 -12.20
C LYS A 30 8.39 -6.95 -11.59
N GLN A 31 8.80 -8.13 -11.12
CA GLN A 31 7.90 -9.07 -10.44
C GLN A 31 7.44 -8.48 -9.09
N TYR A 32 8.35 -7.92 -8.31
CA TYR A 32 7.99 -7.29 -7.03
C TYR A 32 7.06 -6.10 -7.17
N LEU A 33 7.25 -5.27 -8.20
CA LEU A 33 6.33 -4.16 -8.48
C LEU A 33 4.91 -4.66 -8.75
N ARG A 34 4.74 -5.76 -9.49
CA ARG A 34 3.43 -6.36 -9.76
C ARG A 34 2.78 -6.93 -8.50
N GLU A 35 3.56 -7.64 -7.68
CA GLU A 35 3.07 -8.18 -6.41
C GLU A 35 2.65 -7.06 -5.44
N LEU A 36 3.44 -5.99 -5.36
CA LEU A 36 3.10 -4.81 -4.55
C LEU A 36 1.86 -4.10 -5.08
N GLU A 37 1.70 -3.97 -6.40
CA GLU A 37 0.47 -3.41 -7.01
C GLU A 37 -0.77 -4.22 -6.60
N GLU A 38 -0.69 -5.54 -6.65
CA GLU A 38 -1.78 -6.44 -6.25
C GLU A 38 -2.09 -6.33 -4.75
N GLN A 39 -1.05 -6.27 -3.90
CA GLN A 39 -1.20 -6.07 -2.46
C GLN A 39 -1.83 -4.71 -2.15
N ILE A 40 -1.38 -3.64 -2.81
CA ILE A 40 -1.97 -2.30 -2.66
C ILE A 40 -3.43 -2.30 -3.10
N ALA A 41 -3.78 -2.97 -4.20
CA ALA A 41 -5.16 -3.05 -4.68
C ALA A 41 -6.06 -3.81 -3.68
N THR A 42 -5.57 -4.94 -3.17
CA THR A 42 -6.26 -5.73 -2.14
C THR A 42 -6.44 -4.92 -0.85
N ALA A 43 -5.38 -4.26 -0.38
CA ALA A 43 -5.40 -3.42 0.81
C ALA A 43 -6.35 -2.22 0.67
N LYS A 44 -6.42 -1.58 -0.51
CA LYS A 44 -7.40 -0.52 -0.80
C LYS A 44 -8.83 -1.04 -0.67
N THR A 45 -9.11 -2.21 -1.24
CA THR A 45 -10.44 -2.81 -1.18
C THR A 45 -10.83 -3.16 0.26
N ALA A 46 -9.89 -3.74 1.02
CA ALA A 46 -10.08 -4.01 2.44
C ALA A 46 -10.32 -2.73 3.25
N LEU A 47 -9.56 -1.66 2.99
CA LEU A 47 -9.74 -0.35 3.63
C LEU A 47 -11.13 0.23 3.33
N VAL A 48 -11.61 0.16 2.09
CA VAL A 48 -12.97 0.61 1.73
C VAL A 48 -14.02 -0.17 2.51
N ASN A 49 -13.89 -1.49 2.60
CA ASN A 49 -14.81 -2.32 3.37
C ASN A 49 -14.81 -1.94 4.86
N GLN A 50 -13.65 -1.65 5.44
CA GLN A 50 -13.54 -1.21 6.83
C GLN A 50 -14.16 0.18 7.05
N LEU A 51 -13.98 1.13 6.13
CA LEU A 51 -14.64 2.44 6.18
C LEU A 51 -16.17 2.31 6.09
N ILE A 52 -16.68 1.37 5.29
CA ILE A 52 -18.12 1.08 5.25
C ILE A 52 -18.59 0.50 6.58
N ALA A 53 -17.82 -0.42 7.18
CA ALA A 53 -18.14 -0.98 8.49
C ALA A 53 -18.14 0.10 9.58
N GLU A 54 -17.16 0.99 9.60
CA GLU A 54 -17.09 2.14 10.51
C GLU A 54 -18.36 2.99 10.46
N ARG A 55 -18.79 3.38 9.25
CA ARG A 55 -20.02 4.18 9.06
C ARG A 55 -21.28 3.45 9.52
N LYS A 56 -21.34 2.13 9.32
CA LYS A 56 -22.47 1.32 9.81
C LYS A 56 -22.52 1.29 11.32
N TYR A 57 -21.38 1.09 11.98
CA TYR A 57 -21.31 1.11 13.45
C TYR A 57 -21.62 2.49 14.02
N GLU A 58 -21.12 3.56 13.40
CA GLU A 58 -21.45 4.94 13.77
C GLU A 58 -22.96 5.19 13.70
N ALA A 59 -23.62 4.75 12.64
CA ALA A 59 -25.07 4.86 12.51
C ALA A 59 -25.82 4.07 13.59
N LEU A 60 -25.40 2.84 13.89
CA LEU A 60 -26.01 2.00 14.95
C LEU A 60 -25.83 2.60 16.34
N VAL A 61 -24.64 3.17 16.62
CA VAL A 61 -24.36 3.89 17.87
C VAL A 61 -25.30 5.09 17.99
N SER A 62 -25.40 5.92 16.95
CA SER A 62 -26.27 7.10 16.94
C SER A 62 -27.75 6.74 17.11
N GLU A 63 -28.22 5.66 16.46
CA GLU A 63 -29.59 5.17 16.60
C GLU A 63 -29.88 4.73 18.05
N LEU A 64 -28.99 3.96 18.66
CA LEU A 64 -29.16 3.53 20.04
C LEU A 64 -29.14 4.69 21.03
N GLU A 65 -28.28 5.69 20.84
CA GLU A 65 -28.26 6.91 21.64
C GLU A 65 -29.60 7.65 21.58
N GLN A 66 -30.21 7.74 20.40
CA GLN A 66 -31.54 8.33 20.25
C GLN A 66 -32.63 7.50 20.96
N VAL A 67 -32.57 6.17 20.87
CA VAL A 67 -33.51 5.27 21.56
C VAL A 67 -33.39 5.42 23.08
N ILE A 68 -32.16 5.43 23.61
CA ILE A 68 -31.87 5.67 25.03
C ILE A 68 -32.45 7.03 25.45
N GLY A 69 -32.21 8.09 24.69
CA GLY A 69 -32.77 9.42 24.96
C GLY A 69 -34.30 9.45 24.95
N LYS A 70 -34.96 8.68 24.08
CA LYS A 70 -36.42 8.51 24.10
C LYS A 70 -36.90 7.79 25.36
N ARG A 71 -36.22 6.71 25.78
CA ARG A 71 -36.56 5.97 27.01
C ARG A 71 -36.36 6.77 28.27
N VAL A 72 -35.32 7.60 28.34
CA VAL A 72 -35.11 8.55 29.44
C VAL A 72 -36.28 9.53 29.55
N ARG A 73 -36.70 10.13 28.42
CA ARG A 73 -37.85 11.04 28.42
C ARG A 73 -39.15 10.35 28.83
N GLN A 74 -39.35 9.12 28.36
CA GLN A 74 -40.52 8.31 28.72
C GLN A 74 -40.55 7.98 30.21
N ALA A 75 -39.41 7.59 30.79
CA ALA A 75 -39.29 7.33 32.22
C ALA A 75 -39.60 8.58 33.05
N ASN A 76 -39.05 9.74 32.68
CA ASN A 76 -39.32 11.00 33.38
C ASN A 76 -40.81 11.39 33.31
N LEU A 77 -41.44 11.29 32.14
CA LEU A 77 -42.86 11.61 32.00
C LEU A 77 -43.77 10.66 32.80
N ALA A 78 -43.40 9.38 32.88
CA ALA A 78 -44.14 8.41 33.69
C ALA A 78 -44.01 8.72 35.19
N LEU A 79 -42.81 9.13 35.65
CA LEU A 79 -42.61 9.60 37.02
C LEU A 79 -43.43 10.86 37.34
N ASP A 80 -43.48 11.83 36.43
CA ASP A 80 -44.31 13.04 36.58
C ASP A 80 -45.82 12.74 36.69
N ARG A 81 -46.25 11.55 36.27
CA ARG A 81 -47.64 11.08 36.29
C ARG A 81 -47.90 10.04 37.38
N ASP A 82 -46.93 9.79 38.27
CA ASP A 82 -46.97 8.71 39.28
C ASP A 82 -47.22 7.30 38.68
N GLU A 83 -46.86 7.10 37.41
CA GLU A 83 -46.95 5.81 36.70
C GLU A 83 -45.66 4.99 36.90
N GLU A 84 -45.39 4.58 38.14
CA GLU A 84 -44.12 3.96 38.55
C GLU A 84 -43.79 2.68 37.77
N THR A 85 -44.78 1.86 37.43
CA THR A 85 -44.59 0.61 36.66
C THR A 85 -44.06 0.88 35.24
N ILE A 86 -44.56 1.93 34.59
CA ILE A 86 -44.14 2.34 33.25
C ILE A 86 -42.74 2.96 33.30
N ALA A 87 -42.44 3.73 34.36
CA ALA A 87 -41.10 4.27 34.58
C ALA A 87 -40.07 3.15 34.76
N GLN A 88 -40.36 2.13 35.57
CA GLN A 88 -39.47 0.99 35.78
C GLN A 88 -39.20 0.23 34.47
N GLN A 89 -40.23 -0.05 33.68
CA GLN A 89 -40.08 -0.70 32.37
C GLN A 89 -39.21 0.13 31.41
N ALA A 90 -39.42 1.44 31.34
CA ALA A 90 -38.63 2.32 30.50
C ALA A 90 -37.14 2.35 30.91
N VAL A 91 -36.85 2.28 32.22
CA VAL A 91 -35.47 2.21 32.75
C VAL A 91 -34.83 0.86 32.45
N GLU A 92 -35.57 -0.25 32.56
CA GLU A 92 -35.05 -1.57 32.22
C GLU A 92 -34.67 -1.66 30.73
N GLU A 93 -35.55 -1.19 29.84
CA GLU A 93 -35.25 -1.13 28.40
C GLU A 93 -34.06 -0.22 28.09
N LYS A 94 -33.95 0.92 28.78
CA LYS A 94 -32.80 1.83 28.67
C LYS A 94 -31.50 1.10 29.00
N LEU A 95 -31.45 0.35 30.11
CA LEU A 95 -30.26 -0.39 30.54
C LEU A 95 -29.84 -1.46 29.51
N ILE A 96 -30.80 -2.12 28.88
CA ILE A 96 -30.53 -3.09 27.81
C ILE A 96 -29.92 -2.39 26.59
N CYS A 97 -30.49 -1.24 26.19
CA CYS A 97 -29.95 -0.43 25.11
C CYS A 97 -28.54 0.11 25.42
N GLU A 98 -28.28 0.54 26.66
CA GLU A 98 -26.95 1.03 27.10
C GLU A 98 -25.88 -0.07 27.03
N LYS A 99 -26.20 -1.30 27.44
CA LYS A 99 -25.29 -2.44 27.28
C LYS A 99 -24.97 -2.72 25.81
N ARG A 100 -25.97 -2.64 24.93
CA ARG A 100 -25.76 -2.82 23.48
C ARG A 100 -24.94 -1.68 22.88
N LEU A 101 -25.18 -0.44 23.33
CA LEU A 101 -24.43 0.74 22.92
C LEU A 101 -22.94 0.56 23.25
N GLN A 102 -22.62 0.10 24.46
CA GLN A 102 -21.24 -0.15 24.86
C GLN A 102 -20.55 -1.16 23.93
N VAL A 103 -21.21 -2.28 23.63
CA VAL A 103 -20.66 -3.31 22.72
C VAL A 103 -20.40 -2.73 21.31
N TYR A 104 -21.34 -1.97 20.75
CA TYR A 104 -21.13 -1.36 19.43
C TYR A 104 -20.08 -0.26 19.45
N HIS A 105 -19.94 0.46 20.56
CA HIS A 105 -18.88 1.45 20.72
C HIS A 105 -17.50 0.78 20.73
N GLU A 106 -17.33 -0.33 21.44
CA GLU A 106 -16.07 -1.10 21.44
C GLU A 106 -15.74 -1.65 20.04
N GLN A 107 -16.75 -2.15 19.31
CA GLN A 107 -16.57 -2.60 17.92
C GLN A 107 -16.19 -1.45 16.99
N TYR A 108 -16.83 -0.29 17.14
CA TYR A 108 -16.51 0.93 16.38
C TYR A 108 -15.05 1.37 16.60
N GLN A 109 -14.59 1.40 17.86
CA GLN A 109 -13.19 1.76 18.18
C GLN A 109 -12.20 0.74 17.59
N THR A 110 -12.54 -0.55 17.65
CA THR A 110 -11.71 -1.61 17.07
C THR A 110 -11.56 -1.44 15.56
N VAL A 111 -12.67 -1.18 14.85
CA VAL A 111 -12.66 -0.94 13.39
C VAL A 111 -11.83 0.31 13.06
N LYS A 112 -11.98 1.39 13.83
CA LYS A 112 -11.16 2.60 13.67
C LYS A 112 -9.67 2.33 13.78
N GLN A 113 -9.25 1.56 14.78
CA GLN A 113 -7.84 1.18 14.95
C GLN A 113 -7.35 0.34 13.75
N GLN A 114 -8.16 -0.60 13.26
CA GLN A 114 -7.81 -1.40 12.07
C GLN A 114 -7.65 -0.53 10.82
N ILE A 115 -8.51 0.48 10.64
CA ILE A 115 -8.42 1.44 9.53
C ILE A 115 -7.07 2.18 9.56
N VAL A 116 -6.65 2.67 10.72
CA VAL A 116 -5.37 3.38 10.87
C VAL A 116 -4.19 2.47 10.50
N ILE A 117 -4.17 1.23 11.01
CA ILE A 117 -3.12 0.25 10.70
C ILE A 117 -3.07 -0.04 9.19
N LEU A 118 -4.23 -0.21 8.54
CA LEU A 118 -4.31 -0.44 7.10
C LEU A 118 -3.82 0.77 6.29
N GLN A 119 -4.16 1.99 6.72
CA GLN A 119 -3.69 3.22 6.07
C GLN A 119 -2.17 3.36 6.17
N GLU A 120 -1.58 3.11 7.34
CA GLU A 120 -0.13 3.13 7.53
C GLU A 120 0.56 2.07 6.69
N SER A 121 0.05 0.83 6.66
CA SER A 121 0.59 -0.23 5.83
C SER A 121 0.54 0.14 4.35
N LEU A 122 -0.56 0.71 3.89
CA LEU A 122 -0.76 1.12 2.51
C LEU A 122 0.16 2.28 2.12
N HIS A 123 0.43 3.20 3.05
CA HIS A 123 1.42 4.26 2.84
C HIS A 123 2.83 3.67 2.70
N LYS A 124 3.23 2.78 3.61
CA LYS A 124 4.54 2.08 3.55
C LYS A 124 4.71 1.32 2.23
N SER A 125 3.68 0.58 1.79
CA SER A 125 3.73 -0.14 0.51
C SER A 125 3.86 0.78 -0.70
N LYS A 126 3.25 1.98 -0.67
CA LYS A 126 3.42 2.98 -1.75
C LYS A 126 4.83 3.55 -1.79
N VAL A 127 5.39 3.91 -0.65
CA VAL A 127 6.78 4.41 -0.57
C VAL A 127 7.74 3.36 -1.14
N LEU A 128 7.59 2.10 -0.72
CA LEU A 128 8.39 1.00 -1.26
C LEU A 128 8.21 0.81 -2.77
N TYR A 129 6.98 0.95 -3.27
CA TYR A 129 6.70 0.88 -4.71
C TYR A 129 7.45 1.97 -5.50
N ASP A 130 7.41 3.22 -5.02
CA ASP A 130 8.08 4.34 -5.67
C ASP A 130 9.60 4.17 -5.70
N GLU A 131 10.19 3.67 -4.60
CA GLU A 131 11.62 3.36 -4.53
C GLU A 131 12.02 2.23 -5.49
N LEU A 132 11.27 1.12 -5.53
CA LEU A 132 11.54 0.02 -6.45
C LEU A 132 11.39 0.45 -7.92
N GLN A 133 10.45 1.36 -8.20
CA GLN A 133 10.28 1.92 -9.53
C GLN A 133 11.49 2.78 -9.91
N ALA A 134 11.97 3.66 -9.03
CA ALA A 134 13.19 4.43 -9.25
C ALA A 134 14.40 3.51 -9.50
N GLN A 135 14.53 2.45 -8.71
CA GLN A 135 15.63 1.50 -8.83
C GLN A 135 15.58 0.69 -10.12
N LYS A 136 14.38 0.32 -10.59
CA LYS A 136 14.18 -0.27 -11.91
C LYS A 136 14.67 0.65 -13.03
N TRP A 137 14.35 1.95 -12.98
CA TRP A 137 14.82 2.92 -13.96
C TRP A 137 16.34 3.05 -13.94
N PHE A 138 16.95 3.09 -12.76
CA PHE A 138 18.40 3.12 -12.60
C PHE A 138 19.07 1.88 -13.22
N LEU A 139 18.56 0.67 -12.93
CA LEU A 139 19.08 -0.57 -13.49
C LEU A 139 18.94 -0.64 -15.02
N MET A 140 17.80 -0.17 -15.55
CA MET A 140 17.59 -0.09 -17.00
C MET A 140 18.53 0.91 -17.66
N SER A 141 18.76 2.08 -17.06
CA SER A 141 19.70 3.08 -17.55
C SER A 141 21.13 2.52 -17.59
N ARG A 142 21.55 1.83 -16.52
CA ARG A 142 22.87 1.17 -16.44
C ARG A 142 23.03 0.10 -17.53
N ALA A 143 22.01 -0.73 -17.75
CA ALA A 143 22.02 -1.74 -18.80
C ALA A 143 22.12 -1.10 -20.20
N ASN A 144 21.35 -0.04 -20.47
CA ASN A 144 21.39 0.70 -21.72
C ASN A 144 22.77 1.34 -21.96
N GLY A 145 23.33 2.00 -20.95
CA GLY A 145 24.66 2.61 -21.03
C GLY A 145 25.77 1.59 -21.30
N ALA A 146 25.74 0.44 -20.61
CA ALA A 146 26.67 -0.65 -20.86
C ALA A 146 26.55 -1.20 -22.29
N GLN A 147 25.33 -1.35 -22.80
CA GLN A 147 25.08 -1.80 -24.18
C GLN A 147 25.58 -0.78 -25.20
N VAL A 148 25.36 0.52 -24.98
CA VAL A 148 25.89 1.59 -25.83
C VAL A 148 27.42 1.58 -25.84
N MET A 149 28.07 1.43 -24.68
CA MET A 149 29.53 1.34 -24.59
C MET A 149 30.09 0.09 -25.29
N GLN A 150 29.43 -1.06 -25.15
CA GLN A 150 29.82 -2.26 -25.90
C GLN A 150 29.69 -2.07 -27.41
N ASN A 151 28.60 -1.45 -27.87
CA ASN A 151 28.39 -1.15 -29.28
C ASN A 151 29.44 -0.15 -29.80
N LEU A 152 29.73 0.92 -29.04
CA LEU A 152 30.80 1.87 -29.37
C LEU A 152 32.16 1.18 -29.44
N ASN A 153 32.51 0.36 -28.46
CA ASN A 153 33.77 -0.39 -28.46
C ASN A 153 33.86 -1.35 -29.65
N ARG A 154 32.77 -2.02 -30.04
CA ARG A 154 32.71 -2.85 -31.26
C ARG A 154 32.92 -2.03 -32.52
N VAL A 155 32.26 -0.88 -32.64
CA VAL A 155 32.43 0.02 -33.79
C VAL A 155 33.87 0.55 -33.85
N VAL A 156 34.42 1.04 -32.74
CA VAL A 156 35.80 1.52 -32.65
C VAL A 156 36.82 0.41 -32.97
N ALA A 157 36.60 -0.82 -32.47
CA ALA A 157 37.44 -1.97 -32.80
C ALA A 157 37.36 -2.33 -34.30
N SER A 158 36.18 -2.23 -34.92
CA SER A 158 36.01 -2.47 -36.36
C SER A 158 36.65 -1.39 -37.24
N VAL A 159 36.78 -0.16 -36.73
CA VAL A 159 37.42 0.95 -37.46
C VAL A 159 38.96 0.87 -37.41
N ASN A 160 39.54 0.15 -36.45
CA ASN A 160 40.97 0.21 -36.13
C ASN A 160 41.88 -0.90 -36.70
N SER A 161 41.43 -1.78 -37.61
CA SER A 161 42.34 -2.76 -38.24
C SER A 161 42.43 -2.62 -39.76
N ASP A 162 41.32 -2.68 -40.49
CA ASP A 162 41.40 -2.84 -41.94
C ASP A 162 41.19 -1.54 -42.73
N THR A 163 40.32 -0.64 -42.27
CA THR A 163 39.96 0.57 -43.03
C THR A 163 41.03 1.65 -42.99
N ILE A 164 41.70 1.86 -41.85
CA ILE A 164 42.75 2.90 -41.73
C ILE A 164 44.02 2.48 -42.48
N GLN A 165 44.36 1.19 -42.51
CA GLN A 165 45.52 0.70 -43.27
C GLN A 165 45.31 0.71 -44.79
N GLN A 166 44.07 0.57 -45.27
CA GLN A 166 43.76 0.63 -46.71
C GLN A 166 43.65 2.06 -47.26
N VAL A 167 43.21 3.04 -46.45
CA VAL A 167 43.02 4.43 -46.91
C VAL A 167 44.31 5.26 -46.85
N PHE A 168 45.26 4.89 -45.98
CA PHE A 168 46.52 5.64 -45.81
C PHE A 168 47.45 5.66 -47.05
N PRO A 169 47.61 4.56 -47.82
CA PRO A 169 48.42 4.56 -49.04
C PRO A 169 47.82 5.43 -50.17
N GLU A 170 46.49 5.52 -50.24
CA GLU A 170 45.75 6.21 -51.31
C GLU A 170 45.79 7.74 -51.18
N TRP A 171 45.95 8.26 -49.95
CA TRP A 171 46.19 9.68 -49.72
C TRP A 171 47.62 10.12 -50.07
N ARG A 172 48.62 9.24 -49.95
CA ARG A 172 50.00 9.56 -50.32
C ARG A 172 50.21 9.65 -51.83
N SER A 173 49.50 8.86 -52.63
CA SER A 173 49.62 8.88 -54.11
C SER A 173 48.92 10.05 -54.79
N ARG A 174 48.12 10.84 -54.06
CA ARG A 174 47.43 12.04 -54.57
C ARG A 174 48.15 13.36 -54.25
N CYS A 175 49.20 13.33 -53.43
CA CYS A 175 49.94 14.52 -53.00
C CYS A 175 51.44 14.49 -53.34
N GLY A 176 51.89 13.56 -54.18
CA GLY A 176 53.21 13.57 -54.82
C GLY A 176 53.05 13.56 -56.32
#